data_AF-A0A9X4PQ07-F1
#
_entry.id   AF-A0A9X4PQ07-F1
#
_cell.length_a   1.000
_cell.length_b   1.000
_cell.length_c   1.000
_cell.angle_alpha   90.00
_cell.angle_beta   90.00
_cell.angle_gamma   90.00
#
_symmetry.space_group_name_H-M   'P 1'
#
loop_
_entity.id
_entity.type
_entity.pdbx_description
1 polymer ?
#
loop_
_entity_poly.entity_id
_entity_poly.type
_entity_poly.pdbx_seq_one_letter_code
_entity_poly.pdbx_strand_id
1 'polypeptide(L)'
;SISGFKIRKGATVGCKVTLRRDKMYEFLERLIYVALPREKDFRGFSVKQFDGNGNFSFGIKEHISFLEIDYDKISRIRGMDINIITSTTSDKEAKELLLAFRFPFFD
;
A
#
# COMPACT_ATOMS: atom_id res chain seq x y z
N SER A 1 -1.44 1.32 28.68
CA SER A 1 -0.02 1.41 28.28
C SER A 1 0.40 0.04 27.78
N ILE A 2 1.33 -0.05 26.83
CA ILE A 2 1.91 -1.34 26.43
C ILE A 2 3.37 -1.31 26.87
N SER A 3 3.65 -1.96 28.01
CA SER A 3 4.94 -1.85 28.70
C SER A 3 6.11 -2.37 27.87
N GLY A 4 5.93 -3.44 27.10
CA GLY A 4 6.98 -4.02 26.24
C GLY A 4 7.51 -3.08 25.16
N PHE A 5 6.68 -2.16 24.65
CA PHE A 5 7.08 -1.16 23.66
C PHE A 5 7.36 0.22 24.27
N LYS A 6 7.30 0.33 25.61
CA LYS A 6 7.46 1.59 26.36
C LYS A 6 6.44 2.68 25.93
N ILE A 7 5.25 2.29 25.47
CA ILE A 7 4.22 3.21 24.97
C ILE A 7 3.23 3.57 26.08
N ARG A 8 2.98 4.87 26.24
CA ARG A 8 1.95 5.43 27.14
C ARG A 8 0.72 5.87 26.35
N LYS A 9 -0.44 5.96 27.02
CA LYS A 9 -1.67 6.46 26.39
C LYS A 9 -1.42 7.89 25.89
N GLY A 10 -1.83 8.17 24.65
CA GLY A 10 -1.62 9.47 24.00
C GLY A 10 -0.25 9.64 23.32
N ALA A 11 0.67 8.68 23.43
CA ALA A 11 1.91 8.72 22.66
C ALA A 11 1.63 8.56 21.15
N THR A 12 2.31 9.34 20.33
CA THR A 12 2.22 9.22 18.87
C THR A 12 3.05 8.03 18.41
N VAL A 13 2.39 7.04 17.80
CA VAL A 13 3.01 5.77 17.38
C VAL A 13 3.17 5.65 15.86
N GLY A 14 2.47 6.48 15.11
CA GLY A 14 2.47 6.44 13.65
C GLY A 14 1.55 7.48 13.06
N CYS A 15 1.42 7.45 11.74
CA CYS A 15 0.50 8.28 10.98
C CYS A 15 -0.23 7.41 9.96
N LYS A 16 -1.43 7.82 9.57
CA LYS A 16 -2.17 7.21 8.48
C LYS A 16 -2.84 8.28 7.65
N VAL A 17 -3.04 7.97 6.38
CA VAL A 17 -3.87 8.77 5.48
C VAL A 17 -4.96 7.89 4.91
N THR A 18 -6.13 8.48 4.71
CA THR A 18 -7.26 7.81 4.07
C THR A 18 -7.59 8.56 2.80
N LEU A 19 -7.32 7.94 1.64
CA LEU A 19 -7.62 8.52 0.34
C LEU A 19 -9.03 8.13 -0.10
N ARG A 20 -9.74 9.07 -0.74
CA ARG A 20 -11.12 8.89 -1.24
C ARG A 20 -11.31 9.66 -2.54
N ARG A 21 -12.23 9.18 -3.38
CA ARG A 21 -12.61 9.81 -4.66
C ARG A 21 -11.37 10.03 -5.54
N ASP A 22 -11.24 11.19 -6.15
CA ASP A 22 -10.21 11.48 -7.16
C ASP A 22 -8.79 11.24 -6.63
N LYS A 23 -8.48 11.68 -5.41
CA LYS A 23 -7.16 11.48 -4.78
C LYS A 23 -6.79 10.00 -4.60
N MET A 24 -7.79 9.13 -4.44
CA MET A 24 -7.55 7.69 -4.33
C MET A 24 -7.15 7.11 -5.69
N TYR A 25 -7.86 7.47 -6.76
CA TYR A 25 -7.59 6.97 -8.10
C TYR A 25 -6.27 7.53 -8.65
N GLU A 26 -5.97 8.82 -8.42
CA GLU A 26 -4.68 9.42 -8.80
C GLU A 26 -3.50 8.72 -8.11
N PHE A 27 -3.63 8.44 -6.80
CA PHE A 27 -2.61 7.69 -6.06
C PHE A 27 -2.48 6.26 -6.57
N LEU A 28 -3.60 5.58 -6.86
CA LEU A 28 -3.59 4.21 -7.37
C LEU A 28 -2.89 4.14 -8.74
N GLU A 29 -3.15 5.09 -9.63
CA GLU A 29 -2.49 5.20 -10.93
C GLU A 29 -0.98 5.40 -10.77
N ARG A 30 -0.56 6.38 -9.96
CA ARG A 30 0.87 6.62 -9.67
C ARG A 30 1.54 5.42 -9.01
N LEU A 31 0.82 4.73 -8.13
CA LEU A 31 1.31 3.51 -7.50
C LEU A 31 1.59 2.42 -8.54
N ILE A 32 0.62 2.11 -9.39
CA ILE A 32 0.70 1.02 -10.38
C ILE A 32 1.74 1.33 -11.46
N TYR A 33 1.72 2.53 -12.03
CA TYR A 33 2.52 2.85 -13.21
C TYR A 33 3.90 3.45 -12.89
N VAL A 34 4.09 4.03 -11.71
CA VAL A 34 5.34 4.73 -11.36
C VAL A 34 6.06 4.06 -10.20
N ALA A 35 5.40 3.87 -9.07
CA ALA A 35 6.08 3.41 -7.85
C ALA A 35 6.43 1.91 -7.90
N LEU A 36 5.46 1.04 -8.19
CA LEU A 36 5.68 -0.42 -8.17
C LEU A 36 6.76 -0.90 -9.15
N PRO A 37 6.87 -0.40 -10.40
CA PRO A 37 7.94 -0.80 -11.31
C PRO A 37 9.34 -0.39 -10.84
N ARG A 38 9.45 0.61 -9.96
CA ARG A 38 10.72 1.11 -9.39
C ARG A 38 11.08 0.42 -8.08
N GLU A 39 10.15 -0.33 -7.49
CA GLU A 39 10.42 -1.09 -6.27
C GLU A 39 11.46 -2.19 -6.57
N LYS A 40 12.49 -2.26 -5.73
CA LYS A 40 13.58 -3.21 -5.91
C LYS A 40 13.08 -4.65 -5.80
N ASP A 41 13.52 -5.50 -6.72
CA ASP A 41 13.15 -6.92 -6.80
C ASP A 41 11.63 -7.16 -6.92
N PHE A 42 10.89 -6.19 -7.47
CA PHE A 42 9.45 -6.32 -7.66
C PHE A 42 9.10 -7.38 -8.69
N ARG A 43 8.27 -8.35 -8.30
CA ARG A 43 7.78 -9.44 -9.17
C ARG A 43 6.27 -9.44 -9.35
N GLY A 44 5.57 -8.47 -8.76
CA GLY A 44 4.12 -8.51 -8.55
C GLY A 44 3.76 -8.89 -7.12
N PHE A 45 2.47 -8.86 -6.82
CA PHE A 45 1.91 -9.26 -5.53
C PHE A 45 1.22 -10.63 -5.58
N SER A 46 1.14 -11.30 -4.43
CA SER A 46 0.44 -12.58 -4.35
C SER A 46 -1.04 -12.34 -4.12
N VAL A 47 -1.87 -13.17 -4.76
CA VAL A 47 -3.32 -13.16 -4.52
C VAL A 47 -3.69 -13.72 -3.15
N LYS A 48 -2.73 -14.24 -2.37
CA LYS A 48 -2.99 -14.69 -0.99
C LYS A 48 -3.07 -13.54 0.01
N GLN A 49 -2.81 -12.31 -0.42
CA GLN A 49 -2.82 -11.11 0.43
C GLN A 49 -4.20 -10.46 0.55
N PHE A 50 -5.24 -11.06 -0.04
CA PHE A 50 -6.62 -10.68 0.25
C PHE A 50 -7.04 -11.16 1.65
N ASP A 51 -7.97 -10.45 2.27
CA ASP A 51 -8.43 -10.70 3.64
C ASP A 51 -9.64 -11.66 3.75
N GLY A 52 -10.09 -12.23 2.63
CA GLY A 52 -11.29 -13.07 2.56
C GLY A 52 -12.59 -12.30 2.35
N ASN A 53 -12.57 -10.96 2.43
CA ASN A 53 -13.73 -10.09 2.26
C ASN A 53 -13.50 -9.06 1.15
N GLY A 54 -12.62 -9.34 0.18
CA GLY A 54 -12.39 -8.47 -0.96
C GLY A 54 -11.47 -7.27 -0.70
N ASN A 55 -10.83 -7.16 0.47
CA ASN A 55 -9.83 -6.12 0.71
C ASN A 55 -8.43 -6.65 0.45
N PHE A 56 -7.57 -5.81 -0.12
CA PHE A 56 -6.21 -6.18 -0.49
C PHE A 56 -5.20 -5.36 0.29
N SER A 57 -4.26 -6.03 0.97
CA SER A 57 -3.29 -5.37 1.86
C SER A 57 -1.86 -5.80 1.56
N PHE A 58 -0.95 -4.84 1.39
CA PHE A 58 0.46 -5.12 1.12
C PHE A 58 1.36 -4.01 1.66
N GLY A 59 2.63 -4.35 1.86
CA GLY A 59 3.67 -3.42 2.28
C GLY A 59 4.59 -3.02 1.13
N ILE A 60 4.95 -1.75 1.08
CA ILE A 60 6.09 -1.22 0.31
C ILE A 60 7.27 -1.09 1.26
N LYS A 61 8.44 -1.58 0.86
CA LYS A 61 9.62 -1.56 1.72
C LYS A 61 10.25 -0.19 1.78
N GLU A 62 10.25 0.52 0.65
CA GLU A 62 10.97 1.78 0.51
C GLU A 62 10.10 2.85 -0.16
N HIS A 63 9.75 3.92 0.57
CA HIS A 63 8.98 5.04 0.02
C HIS A 63 9.72 5.84 -1.07
N ILE A 64 11.00 5.59 -1.32
CA ILE A 64 11.77 6.26 -2.38
C ILE A 64 11.39 5.80 -3.80
N SER A 65 10.56 4.75 -3.92
CA SER A 65 9.98 4.34 -5.19
C SER A 65 9.03 5.39 -5.79
N PHE A 66 8.48 6.29 -4.97
CA PHE A 66 7.68 7.43 -5.41
C PHE A 66 8.57 8.56 -5.94
N LEU A 67 8.25 9.13 -7.12
CA LEU A 67 9.05 10.20 -7.76
C LEU A 67 8.99 11.53 -7.00
N GLU A 68 8.00 11.71 -6.15
CA GLU A 68 7.79 12.94 -5.39
C GLU A 68 8.69 13.01 -4.15
N ILE A 69 9.38 11.91 -3.83
CA ILE A 69 10.34 11.84 -2.75
C ILE A 69 11.72 12.22 -3.27
N ASP A 70 12.23 13.34 -2.76
CA ASP A 70 13.58 13.80 -3.00
C ASP A 70 14.56 13.03 -2.10
N TYR A 71 15.37 12.17 -2.71
CA TYR A 71 16.32 11.29 -2.02
C TYR A 71 17.32 12.07 -1.16
N ASP A 72 17.74 13.26 -1.60
CA ASP A 72 18.74 14.05 -0.89
C ASP A 72 18.17 14.76 0.35
N LYS A 73 16.83 14.86 0.44
CA LYS A 73 16.13 15.52 1.54
C LYS A 73 15.57 14.56 2.59
N ILE A 74 15.61 13.24 2.36
CA ILE A 74 15.10 12.28 3.34
C ILE A 74 16.13 11.97 4.42
N SER A 75 15.66 11.87 5.66
CA SER A 75 16.51 11.49 6.81
C SER A 75 16.77 9.99 6.89
N ARG A 76 15.82 9.17 6.44
CA ARG A 76 15.90 7.70 6.47
C ARG A 76 14.89 7.09 5.52
N ILE A 77 15.23 5.95 4.95
CA ILE A 77 14.29 5.10 4.21
C ILE A 77 13.27 4.51 5.19
N ARG A 78 12.01 4.46 4.77
CA ARG A 78 10.85 3.98 5.52
C ARG A 78 9.97 3.16 4.60
N GLY A 79 9.37 2.10 5.12
CA GLY A 79 8.28 1.39 4.46
C GLY A 79 6.91 1.99 4.78
N MET A 80 5.89 1.49 4.11
CA MET A 80 4.49 1.81 4.40
C MET A 80 3.59 0.63 4.05
N ASP A 81 2.47 0.51 4.76
CA ASP A 81 1.40 -0.44 4.42
C ASP A 81 0.31 0.27 3.63
N ILE A 82 -0.18 -0.38 2.57
CA ILE A 82 -1.25 0.09 1.72
C ILE A 82 -2.39 -0.94 1.76
N ASN A 83 -3.59 -0.44 2.07
CA ASN A 83 -4.80 -1.24 2.12
C ASN A 83 -5.81 -0.68 1.11
N ILE A 84 -6.15 -1.48 0.11
CA ILE A 84 -7.19 -1.18 -0.87
C ILE A 84 -8.48 -1.80 -0.36
N ILE A 85 -9.44 -0.93 -0.01
CA ILE A 85 -10.74 -1.32 0.51
C ILE A 85 -11.75 -1.26 -0.64
N THR A 86 -12.41 -2.38 -0.91
CA THR A 86 -13.41 -2.47 -1.98
C THR A 86 -14.82 -2.63 -1.40
N SER A 87 -15.83 -2.59 -2.26
CA SER A 87 -17.23 -2.80 -1.87
C SER A 87 -17.69 -4.25 -2.00
N THR A 88 -16.90 -5.13 -2.64
CA THR A 88 -17.24 -6.55 -2.76
C THR A 88 -16.89 -7.27 -1.46
N THR A 89 -17.53 -8.41 -1.22
CA THR A 89 -17.22 -9.34 -0.12
C THR A 89 -16.47 -10.58 -0.61
N SER A 90 -16.03 -10.59 -1.87
CA SER A 90 -15.42 -11.74 -2.54
C SER A 90 -14.03 -11.38 -3.07
N ASP A 91 -13.01 -12.11 -2.61
CA ASP A 91 -11.62 -11.94 -3.08
C ASP A 91 -11.50 -12.17 -4.60
N LYS A 92 -12.32 -13.06 -5.15
CA LYS A 92 -12.33 -13.32 -6.60
C LYS A 92 -12.76 -12.08 -7.38
N GLU A 93 -13.85 -11.43 -6.96
CA GLU A 93 -14.35 -10.22 -7.62
C GLU A 93 -13.38 -9.05 -7.42
N ALA A 94 -12.79 -8.92 -6.23
CA ALA A 94 -11.78 -7.92 -5.95
C ALA A 94 -10.52 -8.11 -6.80
N LYS A 95 -10.09 -9.37 -7.03
CA LYS A 95 -8.98 -9.69 -7.93
C LYS A 95 -9.29 -9.23 -9.35
N GLU A 96 -10.46 -9.55 -9.90
CA GLU A 96 -10.84 -9.14 -11.26
C GLU A 96 -10.91 -7.60 -11.39
N LEU A 97 -11.44 -6.92 -10.37
CA LEU A 97 -11.44 -5.46 -10.31
C LEU A 97 -10.02 -4.88 -10.39
N LEU A 98 -9.10 -5.38 -9.55
CA LEU A 98 -7.71 -4.91 -9.54
C LEU A 98 -6.97 -5.27 -10.83
N LEU A 99 -7.25 -6.43 -11.44
CA LEU A 99 -6.72 -6.79 -12.76
C LEU A 99 -7.19 -5.83 -13.85
N ALA A 100 -8.43 -5.36 -13.80
CA ALA A 100 -8.94 -4.35 -14.73
C ALA A 100 -8.18 -3.02 -14.63
N PHE A 101 -7.69 -2.68 -13.42
CA PHE A 101 -6.78 -1.55 -13.18
C PHE A 101 -5.31 -1.83 -13.52
N ARG A 102 -5.01 -2.98 -14.14
CA ARG A 102 -3.63 -3.44 -14.45
C ARG A 102 -2.77 -3.63 -13.20
N PHE A 103 -3.39 -3.96 -12.07
CA PHE A 103 -2.64 -4.21 -10.84
C PHE A 103 -1.73 -5.44 -11.03
N PRO A 104 -0.43 -5.35 -10.68
CA PRO A 104 0.55 -6.39 -10.99
C PRO A 104 0.48 -7.55 -10.00
N PHE A 105 -0.24 -8.61 -10.34
CA PHE A 105 -0.18 -9.91 -9.66
C PHE A 105 0.80 -10.85 -10.36
N PHE A 106 1.40 -11.80 -9.62
CA PHE A 106 2.29 -12.83 -10.20
C PHE A 106 1.68 -14.23 -10.27
N ASP A 107 0.46 -14.42 -9.75
CA ASP A 107 -0.30 -15.68 -9.72
C ASP A 107 -1.44 -15.72 -10.76
#